data_AF-A0A3S3R1V6-F1
#
_entry.id   AF-A0A3S3R1V6-F1
#
_cell.length_a   1.000
_cell.length_b   1.000
_cell.length_c   1.000
_cell.angle_alpha   90.00
_cell.angle_beta   90.00
_cell.angle_gamma   90.00
#
_symmetry.space_group_name_H-M   'P 1'
#
loop_
_entity.id
_entity.type
_entity.pdbx_description
1 polymer ?
#
loop_
_entity_poly.entity_id
_entity_poly.type
_entity_poly.pdbx_seq_one_letter_code
_entity_poly.pdbx_strand_id
1 'polypeptide(L)'
;MRLHQARTAFGCHNLLGEGCNWSALDHCLWWTDIERKCVFRWDDNGKVGAVRQLPNRAAFVFPRARGGFVLGFPKSIVITDPTFTDFSQ
;
A
#
# COMPACT_ATOMS: atom_id res chain seq x y z
N MET A 1 -29.03 -17.90 -8.52
CA MET A 1 -28.74 -16.61 -7.87
C MET A 1 -27.38 -16.71 -7.20
N ARG A 2 -26.43 -15.81 -7.47
CA ARG A 2 -25.19 -15.72 -6.68
C ARG A 2 -25.49 -14.89 -5.44
N LEU A 3 -25.17 -15.41 -4.27
CA LEU A 3 -25.19 -14.62 -3.04
C LEU A 3 -23.92 -13.76 -3.02
N HIS A 4 -24.07 -12.45 -2.94
CA HIS A 4 -22.97 -11.53 -2.71
C HIS A 4 -22.96 -11.17 -1.23
N GLN A 5 -21.79 -11.30 -0.58
CA GLN A 5 -21.60 -10.88 0.81
C GLN A 5 -20.51 -9.81 0.86
N ALA A 6 -20.74 -8.78 1.67
CA ALA A 6 -19.75 -7.79 2.03
C ALA A 6 -19.62 -7.76 3.55
N ARG A 7 -18.40 -7.76 4.04
CA ARG A 7 -18.08 -7.63 5.46
C ARG A 7 -16.80 -6.82 5.60
N THR A 8 -16.66 -6.08 6.69
CA THR A 8 -15.40 -5.44 7.04
C THR A 8 -14.36 -6.53 7.25
N ALA A 9 -13.35 -6.55 6.39
CA ALA A 9 -12.29 -7.54 6.45
C ALA A 9 -11.24 -7.16 7.50
N PHE A 10 -10.95 -5.86 7.63
CA PHE A 10 -10.10 -5.28 8.67
C PHE A 10 -10.50 -3.82 8.93
N GLY A 11 -10.63 -3.44 10.19
CA GLY A 11 -10.86 -2.04 10.60
C GLY A 11 -9.54 -1.26 10.60
N CYS A 12 -9.08 -0.81 9.44
CA CYS A 12 -7.77 -0.15 9.31
C CYS A 12 -7.69 1.27 9.86
N HIS A 13 -8.83 1.90 10.13
CA HIS A 13 -8.93 3.27 10.63
C HIS A 13 -8.16 4.31 9.80
N ASN A 14 -7.93 4.06 8.51
CA ASN A 14 -7.29 5.02 7.61
C ASN A 14 -8.07 6.33 7.55
N LEU A 15 -7.38 7.47 7.41
CA LEU A 15 -8.05 8.75 7.18
C LEU A 15 -8.53 8.84 5.72
N LEU A 16 -7.67 8.45 4.77
CA LEU A 16 -8.04 8.27 3.37
C LEU A 16 -7.27 7.07 2.79
N GLY A 17 -7.86 5.89 2.85
CA GLY A 17 -7.29 4.66 2.28
C GLY A 17 -7.50 4.60 0.77
N GLU A 18 -6.42 4.44 0.00
CA GLU A 18 -6.46 4.43 -1.47
C GLU A 18 -5.32 3.60 -2.08
N GLY A 19 -5.41 3.35 -3.39
CA GLY A 19 -4.36 2.69 -4.14
C GLY A 19 -4.20 1.20 -3.80
N CYS A 20 -5.29 0.55 -3.37
CA CYS A 20 -5.31 -0.87 -3.01
C CYS A 20 -4.87 -1.75 -4.19
N ASN A 21 -3.84 -2.58 -3.96
CA ASN A 21 -3.30 -3.49 -4.95
C ASN A 21 -2.94 -4.83 -4.30
N TRP A 22 -3.46 -5.92 -4.86
CA TRP A 22 -3.00 -7.26 -4.52
C TRP A 22 -1.75 -7.59 -5.33
N SER A 23 -0.71 -8.03 -4.64
CA SER A 23 0.53 -8.50 -5.22
C SER A 23 0.66 -10.00 -5.04
N ALA A 24 0.64 -10.71 -6.17
CA ALA A 24 0.87 -12.15 -6.18
C ALA A 24 2.34 -12.52 -5.91
N LEU A 25 3.27 -11.56 -6.03
CA LEU A 25 4.70 -11.81 -5.82
C LEU A 25 5.03 -12.05 -4.34
N ASP A 26 4.34 -11.38 -3.43
CA ASP A 26 4.56 -11.44 -1.99
C ASP A 26 3.29 -11.79 -1.19
N HIS A 27 2.21 -12.19 -1.88
CA HIS A 27 0.92 -12.57 -1.30
C HIS A 27 0.36 -11.52 -0.34
N CYS A 28 0.42 -10.25 -0.75
CA CYS A 28 0.02 -9.13 0.07
C CYS A 28 -0.92 -8.16 -0.64
N LEU A 29 -1.89 -7.64 0.11
CA LEU A 29 -2.60 -6.42 -0.24
C LEU A 29 -1.81 -5.22 0.26
N TRP A 30 -1.50 -4.30 -0.64
CA TRP A 30 -0.80 -3.04 -0.35
C TRP A 30 -1.73 -1.86 -0.62
N TRP A 31 -1.66 -0.82 0.21
CA TRP A 31 -2.40 0.42 -0.01
C TRP A 31 -1.74 1.57 0.75
N THR A 32 -2.22 2.79 0.52
CA THR A 32 -1.76 4.00 1.19
C THR A 32 -2.85 4.60 2.07
N ASP A 33 -2.47 5.19 3.21
CA ASP A 33 -3.23 6.28 3.82
C ASP A 33 -2.70 7.58 3.24
N ILE A 34 -3.43 8.20 2.30
CA ILE A 34 -2.96 9.39 1.60
C ILE A 34 -2.70 10.51 2.60
N GLU A 35 -3.68 10.82 3.45
CA GLU A 35 -3.60 11.96 4.37
C GLU A 35 -2.62 11.72 5.53
N ARG A 36 -2.48 10.47 5.99
CA ARG A 36 -1.47 10.14 7.00
C ARG A 36 -0.09 9.83 6.44
N LYS A 37 0.09 9.87 5.11
CA LYS A 37 1.38 9.65 4.44
C LYS A 37 2.01 8.32 4.86
N CYS A 38 1.27 7.22 4.84
CA CYS A 38 1.84 5.93 5.23
C CYS A 38 1.39 4.79 4.31
N VAL A 39 2.21 3.75 4.24
CA VAL A 39 1.93 2.52 3.50
C VAL A 39 1.41 1.47 4.45
N PHE A 40 0.36 0.77 4.03
CA PHE A 40 -0.18 -0.39 4.71
C PHE A 40 0.05 -1.65 3.91
N ARG A 41 0.12 -2.77 4.64
CA ARG A 41 0.24 -4.12 4.12
C ARG A 41 -0.70 -5.03 4.88
N TRP A 42 -1.31 -5.97 4.16
CA TRP A 42 -1.99 -7.11 4.71
C TRP A 42 -1.49 -8.39 4.02
N ASP A 43 -0.85 -9.28 4.77
CA ASP A 43 -0.39 -10.58 4.26
C ASP A 43 -1.45 -11.69 4.35
N ASP A 44 -1.17 -12.81 3.69
CA ASP A 44 -2.02 -14.01 3.65
C ASP A 44 -2.14 -14.76 4.98
N ASN A 45 -1.33 -14.39 5.98
CA ASN A 45 -1.40 -14.90 7.35
C ASN A 45 -2.30 -14.03 8.26
N GLY A 46 -2.93 -12.99 7.71
CA GLY A 46 -3.82 -12.11 8.46
C GLY A 46 -3.10 -10.97 9.18
N LYS A 47 -1.78 -10.82 9.03
CA LYS A 47 -1.04 -9.71 9.63
C LYS A 47 -1.26 -8.47 8.80
N VAL A 48 -1.76 -7.44 9.48
CA VAL A 48 -2.16 -6.18 8.84
C VAL A 48 -1.73 -4.98 9.66
N GLY A 49 -1.23 -3.94 8.98
CA GLY A 49 -0.89 -2.68 9.62
C GLY A 49 -0.08 -1.73 8.75
N ALA A 50 0.21 -0.56 9.31
CA ALA A 50 1.12 0.40 8.71
C ALA A 50 2.55 -0.15 8.74
N VAL A 51 3.24 -0.09 7.60
CA VAL A 51 4.62 -0.58 7.45
C VAL A 51 5.62 0.55 7.58
N ARG A 52 5.29 1.74 7.05
CA ARG A 52 6.19 2.88 7.05
C ARG A 52 5.46 4.22 6.94
N GLN A 53 5.99 5.22 7.64
CA GLN A 53 5.73 6.63 7.36
C GLN A 53 6.52 7.09 6.13
N LEU A 54 5.81 7.64 5.15
CA LEU A 54 6.38 8.20 3.93
C LEU A 54 6.75 9.68 4.12
N PRO A 55 7.71 10.18 3.33
CA PRO A 55 8.09 11.60 3.35
C PRO A 55 6.97 12.53 2.82
N ASN A 56 6.04 12.01 2.02
CA ASN A 56 4.92 12.76 1.45
C ASN A 56 3.67 11.90 1.28
N ARG A 57 2.53 12.53 0.96
CA ARG A 57 1.28 11.85 0.60
C ARG A 57 1.53 11.01 -0.65
N ALA A 58 1.14 9.73 -0.64
CA ALA A 58 1.23 8.88 -1.82
C ALA A 58 -0.16 8.41 -2.19
N ALA A 59 -0.54 8.52 -3.48
CA ALA A 59 -1.84 8.10 -3.98
C ALA A 59 -1.91 6.60 -4.29
N PHE A 60 -0.75 5.97 -4.50
CA PHE A 60 -0.62 4.54 -4.74
C PHE A 60 0.76 4.03 -4.32
N VAL A 61 0.85 2.71 -4.15
CA VAL A 61 2.07 1.96 -3.90
C VAL A 61 1.97 0.62 -4.62
N PHE A 62 2.80 0.40 -5.64
CA PHE A 62 2.78 -0.83 -6.43
C PHE A 62 4.13 -1.54 -6.36
N PRO A 63 4.15 -2.85 -6.03
CA PRO A 63 5.39 -3.60 -5.99
C PRO A 63 5.97 -3.74 -7.40
N ARG A 64 7.30 -3.77 -7.45
CA ARG A 64 8.05 -3.95 -8.69
C ARG A 64 8.59 -5.38 -8.77
N ALA A 65 8.58 -5.95 -9.97
CA ALA A 65 9.13 -7.28 -10.21
C ALA A 65 10.62 -7.42 -9.82
N ARG A 66 11.39 -6.34 -9.94
CA ARG A 66 12.82 -6.29 -9.56
C ARG A 66 13.08 -5.85 -8.12
N GLY A 67 12.06 -5.96 -7.25
CA GLY A 67 12.11 -5.49 -5.87
C GLY A 67 11.84 -3.99 -5.72
N GLY A 68 11.43 -3.63 -4.51
CA GLY A 68 10.99 -2.28 -4.16
C GLY A 68 9.60 -1.96 -4.71
N PHE A 69 9.26 -0.67 -4.68
CA PHE A 69 7.94 -0.18 -5.06
C PHE A 69 8.01 1.03 -5.99
N VAL A 70 6.95 1.26 -6.75
CA VAL A 70 6.65 2.54 -7.39
C VAL A 70 5.58 3.26 -6.57
N LEU A 71 5.81 4.54 -6.25
CA LEU A 71 4.86 5.38 -5.54
C LEU A 71 4.54 6.63 -6.37
N GLY A 72 3.30 7.10 -6.27
CA GLY A 72 2.87 8.38 -6.80
C GLY A 72 2.76 9.43 -5.70
N PHE A 73 3.78 10.26 -5.55
CA PHE A 73 3.72 11.48 -4.75
C PHE A 73 2.99 12.59 -5.52
N PRO A 74 2.60 13.72 -4.87
CA PRO A 74 1.70 14.69 -5.51
C PRO A 74 2.27 15.35 -6.77
N LYS A 75 3.59 15.35 -6.95
CA LYS A 75 4.30 15.97 -8.08
C LYS A 75 5.33 15.07 -8.75
N SER A 76 5.39 13.78 -8.38
CA SER A 76 6.39 12.87 -8.93
C SER A 76 5.97 11.41 -8.79
N ILE A 77 6.47 10.59 -9.72
CA ILE A 77 6.48 9.14 -9.57
C ILE A 77 7.89 8.78 -9.11
N VAL A 78 8.00 8.00 -8.05
CA VAL A 78 9.28 7.59 -7.48
C VAL A 78 9.36 6.08 -7.37
N ILE A 79 10.58 5.58 -7.40
CA ILE A 79 10.96 4.22 -7.05
C ILE A 79 11.51 4.25 -5.63
N THR A 80 11.21 3.22 -4.85
CA THR A 80 11.80 3.02 -3.53
C THR A 80 12.30 1.61 -3.34
N ASP A 81 13.21 1.42 -2.38
CA ASP A 81 13.67 0.13 -1.92
C ASP A 81 12.57 -0.63 -1.14
N PRO A 82 12.73 -1.95 -0.86
CA PRO A 82 11.72 -2.73 -0.15
C PRO A 82 11.38 -2.21 1.26
N THR A 83 12.21 -1.37 1.87
CA THR A 83 12.04 -0.87 3.23
C THR A 83 11.52 0.57 3.31
N PHE A 84 11.24 1.20 2.16
CA PHE A 84 10.72 2.57 2.07
C PHE A 84 11.64 3.60 2.74
N THR A 85 12.95 3.48 2.49
CA THR A 85 14.01 4.32 3.07
C THR A 85 14.69 5.20 2.04
N ASP A 86 14.78 4.75 0.80
CA ASP A 86 15.39 5.48 -0.32
C ASP A 86 14.36 5.71 -1.42
N PHE A 87 14.32 6.92 -1.99
CA PHE A 87 13.34 7.32 -3.00
C PHE A 87 14.04 8.05 -4.14
N SER A 88 13.96 7.50 -5.35
CA SER A 88 14.54 8.10 -6.57
C SER A 88 13.48 8.28 -7.65
N GLN A 89 13.64 9.27 -8.53
CA GLN A 89 12.86 9.36 -9.77
C GLN A 89 13.50 8.53 -10.86
#